data_AF-A0A4U5QLV1-F1
#
_entry.id   AF-A0A4U5QLV1-F1
#
_cell.length_a   1.000
_cell.length_b   1.000
_cell.length_c   1.000
_cell.angle_alpha   90.00
_cell.angle_beta   90.00
_cell.angle_gamma   90.00
#
_symmetry.space_group_name_H-M   'P 1'
#
loop_
_entity.id
_entity.type
_entity.pdbx_description
1 polymer ?
#
loop_
_entity_poly.entity_id
_entity_poly.type
_entity_poly.pdbx_seq_one_letter_code
_entity_poly.pdbx_strand_id
1 'polypeptide(L)'
;MAYAKAQKSKAYSKRFQVKFKRRREGKTDYRARIRLINQDKNKYNTPKYRFVVRFSNKDIVAQITSASITGDTVLASAYAHELPRYGLEVGLTNYAAAYCTGLLLARRVLKMLEMDEEYEGNVEATGEDFSVEPADTRRPFRALLDVGLVRTTTGNRVFGALKGALDGGLDIPHSEKRFAGFGKDNKQLDAEVHRKYIYGGHVAAYMRTLMEDEPEKYQTHFSEYIKREIDADCMEALYKKVHAAIRADPTTKKSEKQPPKEHKRYNLKKLTYEERKEKLVERLNTFNSAADDEDDDYHGKTYSKSKKTSPVPSPGFQRVRACHGDSKPFSDNKLVHRRTIALGLAGALTGLNIGGWNANAAAKRPPPPPPGEKKDPSISGLQAKVLASKKRKEAMKEEVARLREKGKAVNEPSE
;
A
#
# COMPACT_ATOMS: atom_id res chain seq x y z
N MET A 1 9.36 2.73 -43.94
CA MET A 1 8.25 1.81 -43.63
C MET A 1 8.48 1.22 -42.25
N ALA A 2 7.55 1.42 -41.30
CA ALA A 2 7.71 0.91 -39.94
C ALA A 2 7.34 -0.58 -39.87
N TYR A 3 8.32 -1.47 -40.00
CA TYR A 3 8.18 -2.94 -39.95
C TYR A 3 8.06 -3.51 -38.51
N ALA A 4 7.42 -2.79 -37.58
CA ALA A 4 7.25 -3.27 -36.21
C ALA A 4 5.81 -3.73 -35.97
N LYS A 5 5.62 -5.02 -35.69
CA LYS A 5 4.31 -5.57 -35.31
C LYS A 5 3.85 -4.95 -34.00
N ALA A 6 2.61 -4.43 -33.97
CA ALA A 6 2.04 -3.84 -32.76
C ALA A 6 1.93 -4.89 -31.63
N GLN A 7 2.72 -4.72 -30.57
CA GLN A 7 2.80 -5.65 -29.44
C GLN A 7 1.49 -5.70 -28.63
N LYS A 8 0.78 -4.57 -28.50
CA LYS A 8 -0.50 -4.44 -27.79
C LYS A 8 -1.68 -4.45 -28.77
N SER A 9 -1.88 -5.59 -29.43
CA SER A 9 -2.97 -5.77 -30.40
C SER A 9 -4.35 -5.93 -29.74
N LYS A 10 -5.43 -5.83 -30.53
CA LYS A 10 -6.80 -6.16 -30.09
C LYS A 10 -6.89 -7.58 -29.51
N ALA A 11 -6.14 -8.52 -30.10
CA ALA A 11 -6.06 -9.90 -29.63
C ALA A 11 -5.38 -10.00 -28.25
N TYR A 12 -4.30 -9.23 -28.03
CA TYR A 12 -3.65 -9.13 -26.72
C TYR A 12 -4.63 -8.64 -25.66
N SER A 13 -5.30 -7.50 -25.88
CA SER A 13 -6.22 -6.91 -24.89
C SER A 13 -7.41 -7.81 -24.55
N LYS A 14 -7.92 -8.59 -25.51
CA LYS A 14 -8.99 -9.57 -25.27
C LYS A 14 -8.57 -10.73 -24.35
N ARG A 15 -7.29 -11.13 -24.37
CA ARG A 15 -6.75 -12.26 -23.59
C ARG A 15 -5.97 -11.83 -22.35
N PHE A 16 -5.73 -10.52 -22.19
CA PHE A 16 -4.91 -10.01 -21.12
C PHE A 16 -5.62 -10.17 -19.77
N GLN A 17 -5.15 -11.13 -18.98
CA GLN A 17 -5.62 -11.31 -17.61
C GLN A 17 -4.83 -10.41 -16.67
N VAL A 18 -5.53 -9.43 -16.12
CA VAL A 18 -4.96 -8.52 -15.13
C VAL A 18 -4.65 -9.27 -13.82
N LYS A 19 -3.51 -8.93 -13.19
CA LYS A 19 -3.24 -9.34 -11.81
C LYS A 19 -4.22 -8.63 -10.85
N PHE A 20 -4.35 -9.15 -9.63
CA PHE A 20 -5.21 -8.55 -8.60
C PHE A 20 -4.86 -7.08 -8.35
N LYS A 21 -5.88 -6.26 -8.02
CA LYS A 21 -5.76 -4.80 -7.86
C LYS A 21 -4.55 -4.38 -7.01
N ARG A 22 -4.44 -4.92 -5.79
CA ARG A 22 -3.31 -4.60 -4.87
C ARG A 22 -1.94 -5.06 -5.37
N ARG A 23 -1.88 -6.09 -6.21
CA ARG A 23 -0.62 -6.54 -6.83
C ARG A 23 -0.19 -5.58 -7.93
N ARG A 24 -1.14 -5.08 -8.73
CA ARG A 24 -0.89 -4.05 -9.76
C ARG A 24 -0.47 -2.72 -9.13
N GLU A 25 -1.03 -2.37 -7.98
CA GLU A 25 -0.62 -1.21 -7.19
C GLU A 25 0.71 -1.43 -6.43
N GLY A 26 1.30 -2.62 -6.49
CA GLY A 26 2.57 -2.90 -5.81
C GLY A 26 2.50 -2.88 -4.28
N LYS A 27 1.32 -3.08 -3.68
CA LYS A 27 1.12 -2.95 -2.22
C LYS A 27 1.11 -4.28 -1.46
N THR A 28 0.99 -5.40 -2.16
CA THR A 28 0.81 -6.70 -1.51
C THR A 28 1.42 -7.82 -2.34
N ASP A 29 2.22 -8.65 -1.67
CA ASP A 29 2.55 -9.98 -2.14
C ASP A 29 1.54 -10.99 -1.58
N TYR A 30 0.76 -11.59 -2.49
CA TYR A 30 -0.24 -12.59 -2.12
C TYR A 30 0.39 -13.91 -1.66
N ARG A 31 1.63 -14.24 -2.08
CA ARG A 31 2.31 -15.47 -1.63
C ARG A 31 2.70 -15.39 -0.15
N ALA A 32 3.19 -14.24 0.29
CA ALA A 32 3.45 -13.98 1.70
C ALA A 32 2.14 -13.88 2.49
N ARG A 33 1.16 -13.11 1.97
CA ARG A 33 -0.13 -12.89 2.65
C ARG A 33 -0.88 -14.18 2.94
N ILE A 34 -0.98 -15.10 1.97
CA ILE A 34 -1.69 -16.38 2.15
C ILE A 34 -1.13 -17.14 3.36
N ARG A 35 0.20 -17.19 3.52
CA ARG A 35 0.84 -17.90 4.64
C ARG A 35 0.59 -17.21 5.99
N LEU A 36 0.55 -15.88 6.02
CA LEU A 36 0.30 -15.11 7.24
C LEU A 36 -1.15 -15.20 7.71
N ILE A 37 -2.13 -15.15 6.79
CA ILE A 37 -3.56 -15.09 7.16
C ILE A 37 -4.19 -16.47 7.31
N ASN A 38 -3.65 -17.51 6.66
CA ASN A 38 -4.25 -18.84 6.69
C ASN A 38 -4.26 -19.37 8.13
N GLN A 39 -5.45 -19.69 8.61
CA GLN A 39 -5.71 -20.22 9.95
C GLN A 39 -6.09 -21.69 9.84
N ASP A 40 -5.69 -22.48 10.84
CA ASP A 40 -6.07 -23.88 10.89
C ASP A 40 -7.59 -24.00 11.06
N LYS A 41 -8.22 -24.83 10.22
CA LYS A 41 -9.70 -24.93 10.18
C LYS A 41 -10.31 -25.44 11.48
N ASN A 42 -9.55 -26.21 12.26
CA ASN A 42 -9.95 -26.70 13.58
C ASN A 42 -10.04 -25.59 14.64
N LYS A 43 -9.50 -24.39 14.39
CA LYS A 43 -9.64 -23.21 15.26
C LYS A 43 -10.89 -22.39 14.95
N TYR A 44 -11.68 -22.81 13.96
CA TYR A 44 -12.95 -22.20 13.56
C TYR A 44 -12.84 -20.67 13.39
N ASN A 45 -13.58 -19.92 14.21
CA ASN A 45 -13.66 -18.46 14.10
C ASN A 45 -12.57 -17.71 14.90
N THR A 46 -11.57 -18.42 15.42
CA THR A 46 -10.49 -17.78 16.20
C THR A 46 -9.63 -16.90 15.27
N PRO A 47 -9.60 -15.57 15.47
CA PRO A 47 -8.86 -14.67 14.60
C PRO A 47 -7.36 -14.91 14.70
N LYS A 48 -6.69 -14.92 13.55
CA LYS A 48 -5.22 -14.92 13.47
C LYS A 48 -4.74 -13.48 13.38
N TYR A 49 -4.20 -12.96 14.48
CA TYR A 49 -3.75 -11.58 14.55
C TYR A 49 -2.39 -11.37 13.89
N ARG A 50 -2.27 -10.25 13.19
CA ARG A 50 -1.04 -9.81 12.52
C ARG A 50 -0.70 -8.40 12.98
N PHE A 51 0.54 -8.22 13.39
CA PHE A 51 1.15 -6.93 13.66
C PHE A 51 1.71 -6.37 12.35
N VAL A 52 0.92 -5.52 11.71
CA VAL A 52 1.22 -4.91 10.41
C VAL A 52 1.97 -3.61 10.63
N VAL A 53 3.23 -3.56 10.20
CA VAL A 53 4.06 -2.36 10.28
C VAL A 53 4.33 -1.84 8.87
N ARG A 54 4.04 -0.56 8.62
CA ARG A 54 4.24 0.09 7.32
C ARG A 54 4.91 1.44 7.52
N PHE A 55 5.98 1.66 6.76
CA PHE A 55 6.65 2.95 6.70
C PHE A 55 6.17 3.73 5.49
N SER A 56 5.85 4.99 5.72
CA SER A 56 5.79 6.01 4.68
C SER A 56 7.01 6.93 4.81
N ASN A 57 7.12 7.94 3.94
CA ASN A 57 8.25 8.87 4.01
C ASN A 57 8.24 9.76 5.25
N LYS A 58 7.07 10.03 5.83
CA LYS A 58 6.91 10.98 6.96
C LYS A 58 6.20 10.39 8.18
N ASP A 59 5.77 9.15 8.11
CA ASP A 59 4.95 8.52 9.15
C ASP A 59 5.20 7.01 9.21
N ILE A 60 5.00 6.44 10.40
CA ILE A 60 5.05 5.01 10.68
C ILE A 60 3.65 4.59 11.09
N VAL A 61 3.16 3.51 10.48
CA VAL A 61 1.84 2.94 10.78
C VAL A 61 2.04 1.56 11.37
N ALA A 62 1.52 1.35 12.57
CA ALA A 62 1.53 0.08 13.27
C ALA A 62 0.08 -0.32 13.58
N GLN A 63 -0.34 -1.53 13.18
CA GLN A 63 -1.72 -1.98 13.33
C GLN A 63 -1.79 -3.45 13.75
N ILE A 64 -2.72 -3.79 14.63
CA ILE A 64 -3.12 -5.18 14.86
C ILE A 64 -4.33 -5.46 13.97
N THR A 65 -4.20 -6.45 13.08
CA THR A 65 -5.24 -6.78 12.11
C THR A 65 -5.54 -8.27 12.09
N SER A 66 -6.80 -8.62 11.86
CA SER A 66 -7.24 -9.99 11.58
C SER A 66 -7.94 -10.03 10.22
N ALA A 67 -7.93 -11.19 9.56
CA ALA A 67 -8.54 -11.34 8.24
C ALA A 67 -9.99 -11.83 8.37
N SER A 68 -10.93 -11.19 7.68
CA SER A 68 -12.30 -11.65 7.48
C SER A 68 -12.61 -11.81 5.98
N ILE A 69 -13.73 -12.44 5.65
CA ILE A 69 -14.16 -12.71 4.27
C ILE A 69 -14.39 -11.39 3.52
N THR A 70 -14.95 -10.37 4.19
CA THR A 70 -15.22 -9.06 3.61
C THR A 70 -13.95 -8.22 3.45
N GLY A 71 -13.00 -8.37 4.36
CA GLY A 71 -11.76 -7.60 4.41
C GLY A 71 -11.03 -7.79 5.73
N ASP A 72 -9.92 -7.07 5.91
CA ASP A 72 -9.20 -7.08 7.18
C ASP A 72 -9.92 -6.19 8.20
N THR A 73 -10.11 -6.69 9.42
CA THR A 73 -10.58 -5.93 10.58
C THR A 73 -9.37 -5.47 11.40
N VAL A 74 -9.31 -4.17 11.69
CA VAL A 74 -8.26 -3.57 12.52
C VAL A 74 -8.76 -3.54 13.97
N LEU A 75 -8.01 -4.16 14.88
CA LEU A 75 -8.32 -4.14 16.31
C LEU A 75 -7.87 -2.82 16.94
N ALA A 76 -6.61 -2.46 16.73
CA ALA A 76 -6.02 -1.22 17.20
C ALA A 76 -5.00 -0.69 16.18
N SER A 77 -4.75 0.62 16.24
CA SER A 77 -3.78 1.31 15.40
C SER A 77 -2.97 2.31 16.21
N ALA A 78 -1.71 2.48 15.82
CA ALA A 78 -0.82 3.54 16.28
C ALA A 78 -0.07 4.14 15.09
N TYR A 79 0.24 5.42 15.21
CA TYR A 79 0.86 6.24 14.17
C TYR A 79 2.06 7.00 14.74
N ALA A 80 2.99 7.45 13.91
CA ALA A 80 4.08 8.30 14.39
C ALA A 80 3.62 9.76 14.55
N HIS A 81 2.67 10.23 13.74
CA HIS A 81 2.15 11.59 13.82
C HIS A 81 1.35 11.92 15.10
N GLU A 82 1.03 10.92 15.94
CA GLU A 82 0.46 11.12 17.27
C GLU A 82 1.52 11.17 18.38
N LEU A 83 2.76 10.75 18.11
CA LEU A 83 3.87 10.80 19.07
C LEU A 83 4.21 12.22 19.58
N PRO A 84 3.97 13.32 18.81
CA PRO A 84 4.12 14.66 19.35
C PRO A 84 3.27 14.93 20.60
N ARG A 85 2.14 14.25 20.78
CA ARG A 85 1.32 14.34 22.01
C ARG A 85 2.08 13.88 23.25
N TYR A 86 3.04 12.98 23.09
CA TYR A 86 3.86 12.42 24.16
C TYR A 86 5.24 13.08 24.28
N GLY A 87 5.49 14.16 23.53
CA GLY A 87 6.75 14.94 23.58
C GLY A 87 7.76 14.63 22.46
N LEU A 88 7.46 13.73 21.51
CA LEU A 88 8.32 13.51 20.35
C LEU A 88 7.83 14.31 19.14
N GLU A 89 8.34 15.52 18.97
CA GLU A 89 7.87 16.40 17.90
C GLU A 89 8.60 16.20 16.56
N VAL A 90 9.88 15.83 16.60
CA VAL A 90 10.77 15.64 15.44
C VAL A 90 11.14 14.17 15.25
N GLY A 91 11.69 13.83 14.08
CA GLY A 91 12.31 12.51 13.88
C GLY A 91 11.33 11.33 13.79
N LEU A 92 10.09 11.57 13.37
CA LEU A 92 8.98 10.59 13.40
C LEU A 92 9.17 9.32 12.55
N THR A 93 10.27 9.19 11.80
CA THR A 93 10.53 8.01 10.95
C THR A 93 11.84 7.30 11.29
N ASN A 94 12.54 7.66 12.36
CA ASN A 94 13.77 6.98 12.76
C ASN A 94 13.48 5.62 13.46
N TYR A 95 14.53 4.92 13.91
CA TYR A 95 14.39 3.64 14.61
C TYR A 95 13.70 3.80 15.98
N ALA A 96 14.03 4.87 16.71
CA ALA A 96 13.48 5.18 18.03
C ALA A 96 11.97 5.51 17.99
N ALA A 97 11.53 6.27 16.98
CA ALA A 97 10.12 6.53 16.71
C ALA A 97 9.39 5.24 16.33
N ALA A 98 10.02 4.35 15.56
CA ALA A 98 9.44 3.04 15.27
C ALA A 98 9.20 2.24 16.55
N TYR A 99 10.19 2.20 17.45
CA TYR A 99 10.06 1.60 18.78
C TYR A 99 8.89 2.22 19.56
N CYS A 100 8.84 3.55 19.67
CA CYS A 100 7.74 4.26 20.33
C CYS A 100 6.37 3.91 19.75
N THR A 101 6.22 3.85 18.42
CA THR A 101 4.95 3.46 17.79
C THR A 101 4.54 2.02 18.08
N GLY A 102 5.52 1.10 18.17
CA GLY A 102 5.27 -0.29 18.55
C GLY A 102 4.80 -0.41 19.99
N LEU A 103 5.49 0.28 20.91
CA LEU A 103 5.15 0.36 22.33
C LEU A 103 3.76 0.94 22.54
N LEU A 104 3.43 2.03 21.85
CA LEU A 104 2.12 2.66 21.90
C LEU A 104 1.01 1.73 21.42
N LEU A 105 1.23 0.98 20.34
CA LEU A 105 0.25 -0.01 19.88
C LEU A 105 0.06 -1.13 20.91
N ALA A 106 1.14 -1.66 21.48
CA ALA A 106 1.07 -2.73 22.47
C ALA A 106 0.25 -2.33 23.70
N ARG A 107 0.59 -1.19 24.32
CA ARG A 107 -0.15 -0.68 25.49
C ARG A 107 -1.61 -0.35 25.17
N ARG A 108 -1.91 0.12 23.94
CA ARG A 108 -3.30 0.30 23.48
C ARG A 108 -4.10 -0.99 23.43
N VAL A 109 -3.50 -2.03 22.85
CA VAL A 109 -4.16 -3.33 22.69
C VAL A 109 -4.40 -3.97 24.04
N LEU A 110 -3.41 -3.95 24.93
CA LEU A 110 -3.54 -4.53 26.26
C LEU A 110 -4.55 -3.77 27.12
N LYS A 111 -4.55 -2.43 27.08
CA LYS A 111 -5.56 -1.62 27.78
C LYS A 111 -6.97 -1.85 27.24
N MET A 112 -7.12 -2.04 25.93
CA MET A 112 -8.40 -2.37 25.31
C MET A 112 -8.91 -3.77 25.70
N LEU A 113 -8.01 -4.70 26.02
CA LEU A 113 -8.32 -6.08 26.39
C LEU A 113 -8.29 -6.31 27.91
N GLU A 114 -8.03 -5.27 28.70
CA GLU A 114 -7.93 -5.29 30.16
C GLU A 114 -6.85 -6.28 30.65
N MET A 115 -5.68 -6.26 30.02
CA MET A 115 -4.52 -7.13 30.31
C MET A 115 -3.22 -6.35 30.54
N ASP A 116 -3.33 -5.04 30.73
CA ASP A 116 -2.20 -4.12 30.76
C ASP A 116 -1.40 -4.15 32.07
N GLU A 117 -2.03 -4.56 33.18
CA GLU A 117 -1.39 -4.81 34.49
C GLU A 117 -0.70 -6.18 34.54
N GLU A 118 -1.31 -7.22 33.95
CA GLU A 118 -0.72 -8.58 33.92
C GLU A 118 0.53 -8.63 33.03
N TYR A 119 0.49 -7.93 31.89
CA TYR A 119 1.56 -7.91 30.91
C TYR A 119 2.13 -6.50 30.73
N GLU A 120 2.87 -6.03 31.74
CA GLU A 120 3.55 -4.73 31.68
C GLU A 120 4.66 -4.66 30.63
N GLY A 121 5.29 -5.81 30.36
CA GLY A 121 6.47 -5.94 29.50
C GLY A 121 7.74 -5.44 30.19
N ASN A 122 8.70 -4.97 29.41
CA ASN A 122 9.97 -4.47 29.94
C ASN A 122 9.91 -2.96 30.15
N VAL A 123 9.80 -2.51 31.42
CA VAL A 123 9.65 -1.09 31.77
C VAL A 123 10.84 -0.26 31.28
N GLU A 124 12.06 -0.79 31.41
CA GLU A 124 13.27 -0.12 30.95
C GLU A 124 13.79 -0.77 29.67
N ALA A 125 14.04 0.01 28.62
CA ALA A 125 14.52 -0.55 27.37
C ALA A 125 16.02 -0.92 27.49
N THR A 126 16.31 -2.11 28.02
CA THR A 126 17.68 -2.66 28.16
C THR A 126 18.32 -2.99 26.82
N GLY A 127 17.49 -3.30 25.82
CA GLY A 127 17.92 -3.65 24.46
C GLY A 127 18.20 -5.14 24.24
N GLU A 128 18.04 -5.95 25.29
CA GLU A 128 18.15 -7.41 25.25
C GLU A 128 16.95 -8.05 24.55
N ASP A 129 17.08 -9.31 24.14
CA ASP A 129 15.94 -10.08 23.62
C ASP A 129 14.90 -10.29 24.72
N PHE A 130 13.63 -10.01 24.43
CA PHE A 130 12.56 -10.12 25.43
C PHE A 130 11.37 -10.84 24.81
N SER A 131 10.97 -11.93 25.45
CA SER A 131 9.76 -12.67 25.15
C SER A 131 8.88 -12.66 26.39
N VAL A 132 7.59 -12.40 26.20
CA VAL A 132 6.62 -12.42 27.29
C VAL A 132 6.30 -13.86 27.61
N GLU A 133 6.63 -14.27 28.83
CA GLU A 133 6.24 -15.59 29.35
C GLU A 133 4.76 -15.60 29.73
N PRO A 134 4.05 -16.73 29.52
CA PRO A 134 2.65 -16.83 29.87
C PRO A 134 2.46 -16.85 31.39
N ALA A 135 1.57 -15.99 31.89
CA ALA A 135 1.07 -16.07 33.25
C ALA A 135 0.03 -17.20 33.41
N ASP A 136 -0.30 -17.53 34.66
CA ASP A 136 -1.24 -18.60 35.00
C ASP A 136 -2.69 -18.28 34.61
N THR A 137 -3.03 -16.99 34.53
CA THR A 137 -4.39 -16.50 34.28
C THR A 137 -4.76 -16.50 32.80
N ARG A 138 -4.27 -15.52 32.02
CA ARG A 138 -4.61 -15.39 30.61
C ARG A 138 -3.36 -15.35 29.78
N ARG A 139 -3.28 -16.13 28.70
CA ARG A 139 -2.11 -16.12 27.81
C ARG A 139 -1.88 -14.75 27.17
N PRO A 140 -0.61 -14.34 26.94
CA PRO A 140 -0.28 -13.05 26.36
C PRO A 140 -0.86 -12.91 24.95
N PHE A 141 -1.13 -11.66 24.56
CA PHE A 141 -1.74 -11.40 23.26
C PHE A 141 -0.76 -11.73 22.13
N ARG A 142 -1.07 -12.80 21.39
CA ARG A 142 -0.20 -13.30 20.32
C ARG A 142 -0.51 -12.66 18.97
N ALA A 143 0.50 -12.08 18.33
CA ALA A 143 0.42 -11.54 16.98
C ALA A 143 1.60 -11.96 16.11
N LEU A 144 1.41 -12.01 14.79
CA LEU A 144 2.48 -12.31 13.82
C LEU A 144 2.95 -11.04 13.12
N LEU A 145 4.26 -10.79 13.07
CA LEU A 145 4.80 -9.64 12.33
C LEU A 145 4.53 -9.76 10.82
N ASP A 146 3.84 -8.79 10.25
CA ASP A 146 3.62 -8.62 8.81
C ASP A 146 4.44 -7.42 8.32
N VAL A 147 5.59 -7.71 7.72
CA VAL A 147 6.51 -6.71 7.12
C VAL A 147 6.08 -6.23 5.73
N GLY A 148 5.10 -6.89 5.12
CA GLY A 148 4.62 -6.58 3.77
C GLY A 148 5.65 -6.90 2.70
N LEU A 149 6.09 -5.86 1.98
CA LEU A 149 7.06 -5.96 0.87
C LEU A 149 8.46 -5.48 1.26
N VAL A 150 8.64 -5.06 2.52
CA VAL A 150 9.92 -4.57 3.01
C VAL A 150 10.90 -5.72 3.09
N ARG A 151 12.13 -5.50 2.62
CA ARG A 151 13.21 -6.49 2.76
C ARG A 151 13.62 -6.59 4.22
N THR A 152 13.62 -7.80 4.76
CA THR A 152 13.97 -8.11 6.15
C THR A 152 15.49 -8.14 6.34
N THR A 153 16.13 -6.99 6.22
CA THR A 153 17.55 -6.80 6.55
C THR A 153 17.73 -6.55 8.04
N THR A 154 18.88 -6.91 8.57
CA THR A 154 19.26 -6.63 9.98
C THR A 154 19.32 -5.12 10.20
N GLY A 155 18.80 -4.63 11.33
CA GLY A 155 18.72 -3.20 11.66
C GLY A 155 17.60 -2.43 10.94
N ASN A 156 16.70 -3.10 10.23
CA ASN A 156 15.55 -2.42 9.62
C ASN A 156 14.61 -1.87 10.70
N ARG A 157 14.11 -0.64 10.52
CA ARG A 157 13.19 0.06 11.43
C ARG A 157 11.89 -0.70 11.72
N VAL A 158 11.44 -1.59 10.82
CA VAL A 158 10.30 -2.49 11.08
C VAL A 158 10.54 -3.34 12.34
N PHE A 159 11.78 -3.75 12.58
CA PHE A 159 12.14 -4.50 13.78
C PHE A 159 12.28 -3.62 15.02
N GLY A 160 12.44 -2.30 14.87
CA GLY A 160 12.33 -1.36 15.99
C GLY A 160 10.88 -1.32 16.51
N ALA A 161 9.90 -1.24 15.61
CA ALA A 161 8.49 -1.35 15.99
C ALA A 161 8.13 -2.73 16.56
N LEU A 162 8.74 -3.81 16.06
CA LEU A 162 8.64 -5.13 16.69
C LEU A 162 9.15 -5.10 18.13
N LYS A 163 10.35 -4.56 18.36
CA LYS A 163 10.94 -4.53 19.70
C LYS A 163 10.11 -3.70 20.68
N GLY A 164 9.60 -2.54 20.25
CA GLY A 164 8.69 -1.75 21.06
C GLY A 164 7.38 -2.49 21.40
N ALA A 165 6.86 -3.30 20.48
CA ALA A 165 5.67 -4.11 20.75
C ALA A 165 5.93 -5.24 21.76
N LEU A 166 7.12 -5.87 21.71
CA LEU A 166 7.55 -6.90 22.67
C LEU A 166 7.72 -6.31 24.07
N ASP A 167 8.47 -5.21 24.18
CA ASP A 167 8.69 -4.51 25.46
C ASP A 167 7.41 -3.88 26.02
N GLY A 168 6.38 -3.73 25.18
CA GLY A 168 5.04 -3.31 25.58
C GLY A 168 4.12 -4.43 26.04
N GLY A 169 4.56 -5.70 26.01
CA GLY A 169 3.83 -6.86 26.54
C GLY A 169 3.11 -7.72 25.49
N LEU A 170 3.33 -7.52 24.18
CA LEU A 170 2.77 -8.43 23.16
C LEU A 170 3.66 -9.65 22.93
N ASP A 171 3.04 -10.83 22.75
CA ASP A 171 3.73 -12.04 22.30
C ASP A 171 3.81 -12.02 20.76
N ILE A 172 5.02 -11.75 20.24
CA ILE A 172 5.28 -11.85 18.80
C ILE A 172 6.46 -12.80 18.59
N PRO A 173 6.26 -13.98 17.96
CA PRO A 173 7.35 -14.90 17.70
C PRO A 173 8.44 -14.26 16.84
N HIS A 174 9.69 -14.25 17.35
CA HIS A 174 10.80 -13.55 16.72
C HIS A 174 12.15 -14.24 16.95
N SER A 175 13.21 -13.63 16.42
CA SER A 175 14.61 -14.00 16.64
C SER A 175 15.45 -12.74 16.61
N GLU A 176 16.45 -12.66 17.50
CA GLU A 176 17.37 -11.54 17.67
C GLU A 176 18.17 -11.14 16.40
N LYS A 177 18.30 -12.06 15.42
CA LYS A 177 19.15 -11.90 14.22
C LYS A 177 18.83 -10.68 13.34
N ARG A 178 17.65 -10.10 13.50
CA ARG A 178 17.17 -8.97 12.67
C ARG A 178 17.21 -7.63 13.39
N PHE A 179 17.49 -7.62 14.69
CA PHE A 179 17.63 -6.41 15.47
C PHE A 179 18.89 -5.61 15.10
N ALA A 180 18.88 -4.31 15.38
CA ALA A 180 20.08 -3.47 15.23
C ALA A 180 21.11 -3.91 16.29
N GLY A 181 22.39 -4.00 15.93
CA GLY A 181 23.43 -4.50 16.85
C GLY A 181 23.73 -6.00 16.73
N PHE A 182 22.99 -6.76 15.91
CA PHE A 182 23.33 -8.16 15.66
C PHE A 182 24.55 -8.27 14.72
N GLY A 183 25.65 -8.79 15.25
CA GLY A 183 26.87 -9.09 14.49
C GLY A 183 26.74 -10.42 13.75
N LYS A 184 26.92 -10.43 12.42
CA LYS A 184 26.86 -11.69 11.64
C LYS A 184 28.00 -12.65 11.99
N ASP A 185 29.15 -12.09 12.37
CA ASP A 185 30.37 -12.85 12.64
C ASP A 185 30.31 -13.49 14.03
N ASN A 186 29.95 -12.70 15.04
CA ASN A 186 29.83 -13.15 16.43
C ASN A 186 28.52 -13.91 16.70
N LYS A 187 27.51 -13.79 15.81
CA LYS A 187 26.17 -14.41 15.92
C LYS A 187 25.44 -14.11 17.23
N GLN A 188 25.77 -13.01 17.88
CA GLN A 188 25.18 -12.54 19.13
C GLN A 188 24.65 -11.12 18.95
N LEU A 189 23.60 -10.80 19.70
CA LEU A 189 23.08 -9.44 19.79
C LEU A 189 23.90 -8.64 20.80
N ASP A 190 24.48 -7.54 20.33
CA ASP A 190 25.03 -6.52 21.22
C ASP A 190 23.88 -5.66 21.76
N ALA A 191 23.50 -5.91 23.01
CA ALA A 191 22.40 -5.23 23.69
C ALA A 191 22.67 -3.73 23.87
N GLU A 192 23.92 -3.32 24.07
CA GLU A 192 24.30 -1.92 24.25
C GLU A 192 24.11 -1.14 22.94
N VAL A 193 24.56 -1.72 21.82
CA VAL A 193 24.31 -1.14 20.50
C VAL A 193 22.81 -1.09 20.23
N HIS A 194 22.06 -2.14 20.53
CA HIS A 194 20.62 -2.15 20.32
C HIS A 194 19.92 -1.05 21.14
N ARG A 195 20.27 -0.92 22.41
CA ARG A 195 19.81 0.15 23.32
C ARG A 195 20.11 1.53 22.77
N LYS A 196 21.31 1.74 22.23
CA LYS A 196 21.69 3.00 21.56
C LYS A 196 20.79 3.31 20.36
N TYR A 197 20.31 2.31 19.62
CA TYR A 197 19.35 2.53 18.54
C TYR A 197 17.94 2.88 19.04
N ILE A 198 17.49 2.24 20.12
CA ILE A 198 16.18 2.51 20.75
C ILE A 198 16.10 3.96 21.25
N TYR A 199 17.14 4.46 21.91
CA TYR A 199 17.16 5.83 22.45
C TYR A 199 17.68 6.88 21.46
N GLY A 200 17.83 6.54 20.18
CA GLY A 200 18.22 7.51 19.15
C GLY A 200 19.69 7.95 19.21
N GLY A 201 20.55 7.26 19.96
CA GLY A 201 21.97 7.60 20.11
C GLY A 201 22.78 7.52 18.81
N HIS A 202 22.31 6.79 17.80
CA HIS A 202 22.89 6.82 16.44
C HIS A 202 22.61 8.13 15.71
N VAL A 203 21.44 8.74 15.93
CA VAL A 203 21.10 10.07 15.39
C VAL A 203 21.91 11.13 16.12
N ALA A 204 22.01 11.05 17.45
CA ALA A 204 22.84 11.95 18.25
C ALA A 204 24.32 11.89 17.83
N ALA A 205 24.87 10.68 17.62
CA ALA A 205 26.22 10.53 17.12
C ALA A 205 26.42 11.22 15.75
N TYR A 206 25.44 11.07 14.84
CA TYR A 206 25.49 11.71 13.53
C TYR A 206 25.35 13.25 13.60
N MET A 207 24.59 13.76 14.57
CA MET A 207 24.52 15.20 14.85
C MET A 207 25.90 15.72 15.27
N ARG A 208 26.58 15.05 16.21
CA ARG A 208 27.93 15.47 16.68
C ARG A 208 28.95 15.48 15.55
N THR A 209 29.02 14.41 14.75
CA THR A 209 29.94 14.35 13.61
C THR A 209 29.68 15.46 12.61
N LEU A 210 28.41 15.76 12.31
CA LEU A 210 28.09 16.83 11.37
C LEU A 210 28.34 18.23 11.93
N MET A 211 28.20 18.43 13.25
CA MET A 211 28.54 19.70 13.88
C MET A 211 30.05 20.00 13.81
N GLU A 212 30.88 18.97 13.96
CA GLU A 212 32.35 19.09 13.91
C GLU A 212 32.87 19.18 12.47
N ASP A 213 32.42 18.29 11.58
CA ASP A 213 32.95 18.19 10.22
C ASP A 213 32.34 19.22 9.26
N GLU A 214 31.02 19.43 9.32
CA GLU A 214 30.26 20.17 8.28
C GLU A 214 29.03 20.92 8.85
N PRO A 215 29.23 22.08 9.50
CA PRO A 215 28.15 22.79 10.20
C PRO A 215 27.02 23.27 9.27
N GLU A 216 27.30 23.53 7.99
CA GLU A 216 26.26 23.89 7.00
C GLU A 216 25.29 22.73 6.74
N LYS A 217 25.80 21.50 6.64
CA LYS A 217 24.96 20.30 6.49
C LYS A 217 24.17 20.03 7.76
N TYR A 218 24.74 20.29 8.93
CA TYR A 218 24.02 20.19 10.20
C TYR A 218 22.79 21.11 10.23
N GLN A 219 22.96 22.39 9.86
CA GLN A 219 21.87 23.37 9.84
C GLN A 219 20.74 22.96 8.88
N THR A 220 21.08 22.41 7.70
CA THR A 220 20.08 22.00 6.71
C THR A 220 19.34 20.71 7.12
N HIS A 221 20.07 19.68 7.54
CA HIS A 221 19.50 18.38 7.91
C HIS A 221 18.70 18.42 9.22
N PHE A 222 19.18 19.16 10.21
CA PHE A 222 18.60 19.23 11.55
C PHE A 222 17.90 20.57 11.83
N SER A 223 17.51 21.31 10.78
CA SER A 223 16.78 22.58 10.90
C SER A 223 15.58 22.52 11.86
N GLU A 224 14.77 21.47 11.80
CA GLU A 224 13.62 21.29 12.72
C GLU A 224 14.03 20.93 14.17
N TYR A 225 15.20 20.32 14.37
CA TYR A 225 15.74 20.07 15.71
C TYR A 225 16.25 21.37 16.33
N ILE A 226 16.95 22.19 15.54
CA ILE A 226 17.45 23.51 15.96
C ILE A 226 16.28 24.44 16.32
N LYS A 227 15.21 24.46 15.50
CA LYS A 227 14.00 25.25 15.79
C LYS A 227 13.31 24.89 17.11
N ARG A 228 13.52 23.67 17.60
CA ARG A 228 12.87 23.12 18.80
C ARG A 228 13.86 22.92 19.95
N GLU A 229 15.10 23.39 19.79
CA GLU A 229 16.15 23.33 20.81
C GLU A 229 16.43 21.90 21.31
N ILE A 230 16.42 20.93 20.38
CA ILE A 230 16.71 19.52 20.69
C ILE A 230 18.16 19.22 20.31
N ASP A 231 19.03 19.16 21.32
CA ASP A 231 20.44 18.82 21.16
C ASP A 231 20.72 17.31 21.23
N ALA A 232 21.89 16.91 20.71
CA ALA A 232 22.33 15.52 20.66
C ALA A 232 22.34 14.83 22.03
N ASP A 233 22.71 15.55 23.09
CA ASP A 233 22.83 15.01 24.44
C ASP A 233 21.47 14.82 25.13
N CYS A 234 20.47 15.62 24.74
CA CYS A 234 19.13 15.56 25.30
C CYS A 234 18.26 14.43 24.71
N MET A 235 18.73 13.75 23.65
CA MET A 235 17.95 12.75 22.91
C MET A 235 17.53 11.53 23.76
N GLU A 236 18.44 10.97 24.55
CA GLU A 236 18.12 9.80 25.39
C GLU A 236 17.07 10.14 26.45
N ALA A 237 17.22 11.31 27.09
CA ALA A 237 16.26 11.81 28.07
C ALA A 237 14.87 12.06 27.45
N LEU A 238 14.82 12.58 26.22
CA LEU A 238 13.58 12.79 25.48
C LEU A 238 12.83 11.47 25.25
N TYR A 239 13.49 10.44 24.72
CA TYR A 239 12.83 9.16 24.48
C TYR A 239 12.38 8.46 25.76
N LYS A 240 13.16 8.54 26.86
CA LYS A 240 12.73 8.03 28.17
C LYS A 240 11.43 8.70 28.64
N LYS A 241 11.32 10.02 28.52
CA LYS A 241 10.10 10.77 28.83
C LYS A 241 8.92 10.32 27.96
N VAL A 242 9.15 10.14 26.66
CA VAL A 242 8.13 9.67 25.71
C VAL A 242 7.64 8.26 26.05
N HIS A 243 8.55 7.33 26.39
CA HIS A 243 8.18 5.97 26.78
C HIS A 243 7.32 5.95 28.04
N ALA A 244 7.68 6.76 29.05
CA ALA A 244 6.90 6.91 30.27
C ALA A 244 5.50 7.50 29.99
N ALA A 245 5.43 8.55 29.17
CA ALA A 245 4.17 9.19 28.78
C ALA A 245 3.23 8.24 28.01
N ILE A 246 3.79 7.41 27.12
CA ILE A 246 3.03 6.38 26.38
C ILE A 246 2.44 5.33 27.33
N ARG A 247 3.20 4.90 28.34
CA ARG A 247 2.70 3.94 29.33
C ARG A 247 1.60 4.53 30.21
N ALA A 248 1.73 5.80 30.59
CA ALA A 248 0.74 6.50 31.40
C ALA A 248 -0.60 6.67 30.68
N ASP A 249 -0.59 7.14 29.41
CA ASP A 249 -1.81 7.28 28.62
C ASP A 249 -1.65 6.74 27.21
N PRO A 250 -1.98 5.46 26.96
CA PRO A 250 -1.94 4.92 25.60
C PRO A 250 -3.19 5.29 24.79
N THR A 251 -4.19 6.03 25.29
CA THR A 251 -5.49 6.17 24.60
C THR A 251 -5.41 6.93 23.26
N THR A 252 -6.30 6.57 22.33
CA THR A 252 -6.41 7.25 21.03
C THR A 252 -7.33 8.48 21.14
N LYS A 253 -6.80 9.67 20.85
CA LYS A 253 -7.61 10.90 20.77
C LYS A 253 -8.39 10.95 19.46
N LYS A 254 -9.72 10.94 19.52
CA LYS A 254 -10.59 11.11 18.35
C LYS A 254 -10.66 12.59 17.96
N SER A 255 -10.86 12.86 16.67
CA SER A 255 -11.07 14.22 16.18
C SER A 255 -12.47 14.72 16.57
N GLU A 256 -12.53 15.90 17.17
CA GLU A 256 -13.77 16.59 17.55
C GLU A 256 -14.35 17.45 16.41
N LYS A 257 -13.66 17.53 15.27
CA LYS A 257 -14.11 18.31 14.10
C LYS A 257 -15.46 17.80 13.58
N GLN A 258 -16.48 18.66 13.62
CA GLN A 258 -17.79 18.35 13.06
C GLN A 258 -17.74 18.24 11.53
N PRO A 259 -18.58 17.36 10.94
CA PRO A 259 -18.71 17.30 9.50
C PRO A 259 -19.21 18.64 8.94
N PRO A 260 -18.72 19.09 7.78
CA PRO A 260 -19.20 20.33 7.16
C PRO A 260 -20.69 20.22 6.85
N LYS A 261 -21.43 21.32 7.06
CA LYS A 261 -22.88 21.39 6.82
C LYS A 261 -23.24 21.15 5.35
N GLU A 262 -22.40 21.62 4.44
CA GLU A 262 -22.56 21.42 2.99
C GLU A 262 -21.35 20.70 2.40
N HIS A 263 -21.61 19.68 1.57
CA HIS A 263 -20.54 18.93 0.92
C HIS A 263 -20.07 19.64 -0.36
N LYS A 264 -18.92 20.31 -0.28
CA LYS A 264 -18.24 20.88 -1.46
C LYS A 264 -17.65 19.77 -2.33
N ARG A 265 -18.04 19.72 -3.60
CA ARG A 265 -17.50 18.76 -4.58
C ARG A 265 -16.26 19.33 -5.29
N TYR A 266 -15.13 18.65 -5.18
CA TYR A 266 -13.88 19.03 -5.86
C TYR A 266 -13.66 18.30 -7.20
N ASN A 267 -14.28 17.13 -7.37
CA ASN A 267 -14.14 16.32 -8.57
C ASN A 267 -15.20 16.70 -9.62
N LEU A 268 -14.83 16.69 -10.91
CA LEU A 268 -15.76 16.91 -12.01
C LEU A 268 -16.97 15.97 -11.94
N LYS A 269 -18.14 16.48 -12.32
CA LYS A 269 -19.35 15.66 -12.48
C LYS A 269 -19.16 14.72 -13.67
N LYS A 270 -19.47 13.44 -13.47
CA LYS A 270 -19.45 12.48 -14.57
C LYS A 270 -20.56 12.89 -15.53
N LEU A 271 -20.17 13.22 -16.77
CA LEU A 271 -21.12 13.60 -17.82
C LEU A 271 -22.20 12.54 -17.97
N THR A 272 -23.44 12.97 -18.17
CA THR A 272 -24.55 12.07 -18.49
C THR A 272 -24.35 11.46 -19.88
N TYR A 273 -25.24 10.55 -20.27
CA TYR A 273 -25.17 9.96 -21.61
C TYR A 273 -25.56 10.99 -22.69
N GLU A 274 -26.59 11.80 -22.42
CA GLU A 274 -27.09 12.86 -23.30
C GLU A 274 -26.05 13.95 -23.53
N GLU A 275 -25.45 14.48 -22.46
CA GLU A 275 -24.37 15.47 -22.56
C GLU A 275 -23.16 14.95 -23.37
N ARG A 276 -22.90 13.63 -23.35
CA ARG A 276 -21.84 13.03 -24.17
C ARG A 276 -22.26 12.87 -25.63
N LYS A 277 -23.53 12.63 -25.90
CA LYS A 277 -24.10 12.53 -27.24
C LYS A 277 -24.13 13.91 -27.91
N GLU A 278 -24.60 14.93 -27.21
CA GLU A 278 -24.61 16.32 -27.68
C GLU A 278 -23.19 16.78 -28.01
N LYS A 279 -22.23 16.57 -27.11
CA LYS A 279 -20.81 16.87 -27.38
C LYS A 279 -20.22 16.14 -28.59
N LEU A 280 -20.75 14.96 -28.92
CA LEU A 280 -20.33 14.24 -30.13
C LEU A 280 -20.91 14.90 -31.38
N VAL A 281 -22.19 15.27 -31.34
CA VAL A 281 -22.88 15.97 -32.44
C VAL A 281 -22.22 17.33 -32.69
N GLU A 282 -22.01 18.12 -31.64
CA GLU A 282 -21.30 19.40 -31.72
C GLU A 282 -19.93 19.22 -32.38
N ARG A 283 -19.15 18.22 -31.96
CA ARG A 283 -17.82 17.96 -32.53
C ARG A 283 -17.87 17.56 -34.01
N LEU A 284 -18.87 16.79 -34.42
CA LEU A 284 -19.05 16.41 -35.83
C LEU A 284 -19.44 17.62 -36.68
N ASN A 285 -20.37 18.45 -36.18
CA ASN A 285 -20.78 19.66 -36.87
C ASN A 285 -19.61 20.64 -37.05
N THR A 286 -18.80 20.85 -36.00
CA THR A 286 -17.59 21.69 -36.10
C THR A 286 -16.54 21.14 -37.05
N PHE A 287 -16.44 19.82 -37.16
CA PHE A 287 -15.48 19.19 -38.07
C PHE A 287 -15.91 19.35 -39.53
N ASN A 288 -17.20 19.17 -39.80
CA ASN A 288 -17.75 19.36 -41.14
C ASN A 288 -17.65 20.82 -41.58
N SER A 289 -18.01 21.78 -40.71
CA SER A 289 -17.91 23.21 -41.05
C SER A 289 -16.46 23.65 -41.33
N ALA A 290 -15.49 23.13 -40.57
CA ALA A 290 -14.08 23.44 -40.81
C ALA A 290 -13.52 22.81 -42.09
N ALA A 291 -14.09 21.71 -42.57
CA ALA A 291 -13.71 21.12 -43.85
C ALA A 291 -14.31 21.92 -45.03
N ASP A 292 -15.55 22.37 -44.90
CA ASP A 292 -16.20 23.21 -45.91
C ASP A 292 -15.46 24.56 -46.07
N ASP A 293 -14.97 25.16 -44.98
CA ASP A 293 -14.15 26.38 -45.01
C ASP A 293 -12.75 26.20 -45.65
N GLU A 294 -12.20 24.98 -45.71
CA GLU A 294 -10.90 24.68 -46.34
C GLU A 294 -11.03 24.40 -47.86
N ASP A 295 -12.19 23.93 -48.33
CA ASP A 295 -12.43 23.58 -49.74
C ASP A 295 -12.85 24.80 -50.59
N ASP A 296 -13.39 25.87 -49.99
CA ASP A 296 -13.78 27.10 -50.69
C ASP A 296 -12.59 28.00 -51.09
N ASP A 297 -11.37 27.71 -50.65
CA ASP A 297 -10.13 28.42 -51.02
C ASP A 297 -9.42 27.85 -52.27
N TYR A 298 -10.02 26.87 -52.97
CA TYR A 298 -9.45 26.25 -54.19
C TYR A 298 -10.25 26.48 -55.49
N HIS A 299 -11.11 27.50 -55.55
CA HIS A 299 -11.62 28.02 -56.82
C HIS A 299 -11.47 29.54 -56.95
N GLY A 300 -10.26 29.93 -57.38
CA GLY A 300 -10.03 31.17 -58.12
C GLY A 300 -9.43 32.33 -57.32
N LYS A 301 -8.09 32.38 -57.25
CA LYS A 301 -7.34 33.63 -57.42
C LYS A 301 -5.87 33.37 -57.72
N THR A 302 -5.44 33.99 -58.81
CA THR A 302 -4.05 34.24 -59.18
C THR A 302 -3.23 34.75 -58.00
N TYR A 303 -1.97 34.32 -57.93
CA TYR A 303 -0.97 34.76 -56.97
C TYR A 303 -0.94 36.28 -56.77
N SER A 304 -1.28 36.74 -55.57
CA SER A 304 -0.72 37.99 -55.03
C SER A 304 -0.38 37.79 -53.56
N LYS A 305 0.93 37.78 -53.25
CA LYS A 305 1.46 37.80 -51.89
C LYS A 305 0.95 39.03 -51.16
N SER A 306 0.18 38.85 -50.09
CA SER A 306 0.17 39.80 -48.98
C SER A 306 0.16 39.04 -47.66
N LYS A 307 1.21 39.24 -46.86
CA LYS A 307 1.30 38.77 -45.49
C LYS A 307 0.31 39.58 -44.65
N LYS A 308 -0.75 38.95 -44.15
CA LYS A 308 -1.48 39.43 -42.98
C LYS A 308 -1.58 38.31 -41.97
N THR A 309 -0.72 38.39 -40.97
CA THR A 309 -0.78 37.62 -39.73
C THR A 309 -1.93 38.18 -38.88
N SER A 310 -2.90 37.35 -38.52
CA SER A 310 -3.76 37.61 -37.37
C SER A 310 -4.02 36.31 -36.60
N PRO A 311 -4.19 36.37 -35.27
CA PRO A 311 -3.81 35.29 -34.36
C PRO A 311 -4.99 34.38 -34.03
N VAL A 312 -4.88 33.10 -34.38
CA VAL A 312 -5.81 32.08 -33.88
C VAL A 312 -5.31 31.61 -32.50
N PRO A 313 -6.12 31.67 -31.43
CA PRO A 313 -5.73 31.10 -30.14
C PRO A 313 -5.89 29.58 -30.21
N SER A 314 -4.79 28.86 -30.39
CA SER A 314 -4.75 27.42 -30.21
C SER A 314 -5.01 27.08 -28.74
N PRO A 315 -5.98 26.22 -28.38
CA PRO A 315 -6.02 25.65 -27.04
C PRO A 315 -4.83 24.70 -26.91
N GLY A 316 -3.76 25.21 -26.30
CA GLY A 316 -2.58 24.43 -25.96
C GLY A 316 -2.96 23.23 -25.10
N PHE A 317 -2.73 22.02 -25.62
CA PHE A 317 -2.54 20.86 -24.76
C PHE A 317 -1.28 21.12 -23.93
N GLN A 318 -1.48 21.50 -22.67
CA GLN A 318 -0.41 21.63 -21.69
C GLN A 318 0.14 20.23 -21.39
N ARG A 319 1.09 19.78 -22.23
CA ARG A 319 1.99 18.68 -21.90
C ARG A 319 2.94 19.20 -20.84
N VAL A 320 2.64 18.89 -19.58
CA VAL A 320 3.64 18.94 -18.51
C VAL A 320 4.72 17.92 -18.87
N ARG A 321 5.83 18.40 -19.43
CA ARG A 321 7.12 17.69 -19.37
C ARG A 321 7.96 18.38 -18.31
N ALA A 322 8.28 17.61 -17.27
CA ALA A 322 9.30 17.96 -16.32
C ALA A 322 10.61 18.26 -17.05
N CYS A 323 11.24 19.35 -16.64
CA CYS A 323 12.63 19.68 -16.89
C CYS A 323 13.55 18.49 -16.54
N HIS A 324 14.38 18.08 -17.49
CA HIS A 324 15.70 17.53 -17.21
C HIS A 324 16.67 18.53 -17.83
N GLY A 325 17.59 19.02 -17.01
CA GLY A 325 18.58 20.01 -17.39
C GLY A 325 19.53 19.49 -18.47
N ASP A 326 19.94 20.41 -19.33
CA ASP A 326 20.92 20.23 -20.38
C ASP A 326 22.30 19.86 -19.84
N SER A 327 22.95 18.89 -20.48
CA SER A 327 24.41 18.75 -20.50
C SER A 327 24.87 18.74 -21.96
N LYS A 328 25.73 19.70 -22.32
CA LYS A 328 26.30 19.94 -23.66
C LYS A 328 27.04 18.70 -24.22
N PRO A 329 27.04 18.46 -25.55
CA PRO A 329 27.96 17.52 -26.16
C PRO A 329 29.28 18.23 -26.52
N PHE A 330 30.39 17.70 -26.01
CA PHE A 330 31.74 18.01 -26.47
C PHE A 330 32.12 17.00 -27.55
N SER A 331 32.47 17.50 -28.73
CA SER A 331 33.02 16.73 -29.83
C SER A 331 34.50 16.46 -29.58
N ASP A 332 34.96 15.23 -29.74
CA ASP A 332 36.27 15.02 -30.36
C ASP A 332 36.38 13.67 -31.09
N ASN A 333 36.94 13.78 -32.29
CA ASN A 333 37.23 12.71 -33.24
C ASN A 333 38.39 11.83 -32.75
N LYS A 334 38.32 10.53 -33.04
CA LYS A 334 39.37 9.80 -33.81
C LYS A 334 38.97 8.36 -34.14
N LEU A 335 38.79 8.13 -35.44
CA LEU A 335 39.35 7.06 -36.26
C LEU A 335 40.12 5.95 -35.50
N VAL A 336 39.77 4.67 -35.70
CA VAL A 336 40.49 3.72 -36.59
C VAL A 336 39.64 2.44 -36.74
N HIS A 337 39.36 2.14 -38.00
CA HIS A 337 38.78 0.90 -38.48
C HIS A 337 39.91 -0.09 -38.78
N ARG A 338 39.83 -1.34 -38.32
CA ARG A 338 40.56 -2.46 -38.94
C ARG A 338 39.68 -3.70 -39.08
N ARG A 339 39.27 -3.90 -40.33
CA ARG A 339 39.22 -5.17 -41.09
C ARG A 339 38.08 -6.13 -40.71
N THR A 340 36.96 -6.18 -41.46
CA THR A 340 36.77 -6.83 -42.79
C THR A 340 37.25 -8.30 -42.73
N ILE A 341 36.46 -9.36 -42.96
CA ILE A 341 35.78 -9.79 -44.20
C ILE A 341 34.92 -11.05 -43.88
N ALA A 342 33.75 -11.12 -44.51
CA ALA A 342 32.98 -12.29 -44.99
C ALA A 342 33.03 -13.65 -44.26
N LEU A 343 31.84 -14.24 -44.04
CA LEU A 343 31.35 -15.34 -44.88
C LEU A 343 29.88 -15.67 -44.55
N GLY A 344 29.13 -15.95 -45.61
CA GLY A 344 27.69 -16.10 -45.64
C GLY A 344 27.19 -17.51 -45.31
N LEU A 345 25.88 -17.53 -45.11
CA LEU A 345 24.90 -18.60 -45.33
C LEU A 345 25.43 -19.92 -45.93
N ALA A 346 25.38 -20.99 -45.14
CA ALA A 346 25.09 -22.34 -45.60
C ALA A 346 24.70 -23.25 -44.42
N GLY A 347 23.77 -24.18 -44.65
CA GLY A 347 23.69 -25.41 -43.87
C GLY A 347 22.47 -25.58 -42.98
N ALA A 348 21.34 -25.88 -43.62
CA ALA A 348 20.27 -26.62 -42.97
C ALA A 348 20.71 -28.07 -42.66
N LEU A 349 20.07 -28.65 -41.64
CA LEU A 349 19.83 -30.08 -41.40
C LEU A 349 20.82 -30.92 -40.57
N THR A 350 20.20 -31.53 -39.55
CA THR A 350 20.52 -32.78 -38.81
C THR A 350 21.44 -32.72 -37.58
N GLY A 351 20.94 -33.27 -36.47
CA GLY A 351 21.70 -33.49 -35.24
C GLY A 351 20.83 -33.64 -33.99
N LEU A 352 20.25 -34.82 -33.81
CA LEU A 352 19.37 -35.26 -32.72
C LEU A 352 20.06 -35.38 -31.33
N ASN A 353 19.21 -35.27 -30.30
CA ASN A 353 19.23 -35.98 -29.00
C ASN A 353 20.44 -35.82 -28.05
N ILE A 354 20.24 -35.04 -26.98
CA ILE A 354 20.55 -35.48 -25.59
C ILE A 354 19.44 -34.98 -24.68
N GLY A 355 18.83 -35.91 -23.93
CA GLY A 355 17.68 -35.68 -23.07
C GLY A 355 17.96 -34.90 -21.78
N GLY A 356 16.89 -34.45 -21.13
CA GLY A 356 16.96 -33.80 -19.83
C GLY A 356 15.58 -33.52 -19.23
N TRP A 357 15.23 -34.32 -18.24
CA TRP A 357 14.26 -34.10 -17.15
C TRP A 357 12.86 -33.54 -17.46
N ASN A 358 11.89 -34.44 -17.39
CA ASN A 358 10.46 -34.13 -17.24
C ASN A 358 10.19 -33.40 -15.92
N ALA A 359 9.81 -32.12 -16.02
CA ALA A 359 9.10 -31.42 -14.96
C ALA A 359 7.64 -31.88 -14.96
N ASN A 360 7.19 -32.47 -13.83
CA ASN A 360 5.79 -32.78 -13.57
C ASN A 360 4.95 -31.49 -13.54
N ALA A 361 4.46 -31.07 -14.72
CA ALA A 361 3.40 -30.10 -14.83
C ALA A 361 2.08 -30.81 -14.49
N ALA A 362 1.48 -30.44 -13.36
CA ALA A 362 0.16 -30.89 -12.95
C ALA A 362 -0.85 -30.72 -14.09
N ALA A 363 -1.31 -31.85 -14.65
CA ALA A 363 -2.38 -31.89 -15.63
C ALA A 363 -3.63 -31.24 -15.04
N LYS A 364 -4.02 -30.08 -15.56
CA LYS A 364 -5.30 -29.47 -15.23
C LYS A 364 -6.39 -30.37 -15.80
N ARG A 365 -7.31 -30.82 -14.94
CA ARG A 365 -8.49 -31.60 -15.33
C ARG A 365 -9.21 -30.91 -16.50
N PRO A 366 -9.73 -31.66 -17.49
CA PRO A 366 -10.57 -31.08 -18.53
C PRO A 366 -11.78 -30.38 -17.91
N PRO A 367 -12.30 -29.30 -18.52
CA PRO A 367 -13.47 -28.61 -18.00
C PRO A 367 -14.67 -29.56 -17.93
N PRO A 368 -15.56 -29.41 -16.92
CA PRO A 368 -16.75 -30.23 -16.84
C PRO A 368 -17.63 -30.04 -18.09
N PRO A 369 -18.35 -31.09 -18.53
CA PRO A 369 -19.27 -30.96 -19.64
C PRO A 369 -20.35 -29.90 -19.34
N PRO A 370 -20.85 -29.19 -20.36
CA PRO A 370 -21.90 -28.20 -20.16
C PRO A 370 -23.13 -28.84 -19.49
N PRO A 371 -23.80 -28.15 -18.56
CA PRO A 371 -24.99 -28.68 -17.91
C PRO A 371 -26.05 -28.98 -18.97
N GLY A 372 -26.50 -30.23 -19.02
CA GLY A 372 -27.57 -30.65 -19.91
C GLY A 372 -28.84 -29.85 -19.63
N GLU A 373 -29.42 -29.27 -20.69
CA GLU A 373 -30.76 -28.69 -20.64
C GLU A 373 -31.75 -29.78 -20.23
N LYS A 374 -32.28 -29.68 -19.01
CA LYS A 374 -33.50 -30.38 -18.65
C LYS A 374 -34.63 -29.73 -19.45
N LYS A 375 -35.08 -30.41 -20.50
CA LYS A 375 -36.30 -30.08 -21.22
C LYS A 375 -37.48 -30.50 -20.35
N ASP A 376 -37.95 -29.59 -19.51
CA ASP A 376 -39.31 -29.67 -19.00
C ASP A 376 -40.25 -29.15 -20.12
N PRO A 377 -41.27 -29.91 -20.50
CA PRO A 377 -42.14 -29.54 -21.61
C PRO A 377 -43.03 -28.35 -21.22
N SER A 378 -43.15 -27.42 -22.17
CA SER A 378 -44.19 -26.38 -22.29
C SER A 378 -44.00 -24.98 -21.68
N ILE A 379 -42.83 -24.58 -21.18
CA ILE A 379 -42.62 -23.18 -20.75
C ILE A 379 -41.35 -22.59 -21.39
N SER A 380 -41.51 -21.53 -22.17
CA SER A 380 -40.38 -20.84 -22.81
C SER A 380 -39.36 -20.34 -21.77
N GLY A 381 -38.06 -20.39 -22.08
CA GLY A 381 -36.99 -20.02 -21.12
C GLY A 381 -37.10 -18.59 -20.57
N LEU A 382 -37.81 -17.71 -21.27
CA LEU A 382 -38.14 -16.36 -20.81
C LEU A 382 -39.22 -16.38 -19.71
N GLN A 383 -40.29 -17.17 -19.90
CA GLN A 383 -41.34 -17.36 -18.89
C GLN A 383 -40.78 -18.03 -17.63
N ALA A 384 -39.88 -19.00 -17.77
CA ALA A 384 -39.21 -19.62 -16.63
C ALA A 384 -38.38 -18.62 -15.80
N LYS A 385 -37.66 -17.70 -16.46
CA LYS A 385 -36.91 -16.62 -15.78
C LYS A 385 -37.84 -15.62 -15.08
N VAL A 386 -38.96 -15.28 -15.70
CA VAL A 386 -39.97 -14.38 -15.10
C VAL A 386 -40.61 -15.02 -13.88
N LEU A 387 -41.00 -16.30 -13.96
CA LEU A 387 -41.56 -17.05 -12.83
C LEU A 387 -40.55 -17.21 -11.69
N ALA A 388 -39.29 -17.51 -12.00
CA ALA A 388 -38.24 -17.57 -10.98
C ALA A 388 -38.00 -16.21 -10.30
N SER A 389 -38.11 -15.11 -11.04
CA SER A 389 -38.00 -13.75 -10.50
C SER A 389 -39.18 -13.40 -9.59
N LYS A 390 -40.41 -13.77 -9.98
CA LYS A 390 -41.61 -13.60 -9.14
C LYS A 390 -41.51 -14.38 -7.83
N LYS A 391 -41.16 -15.68 -7.90
CA LYS A 391 -40.96 -16.52 -6.71
C LYS A 391 -39.90 -15.97 -5.75
N ARG A 392 -38.81 -15.39 -6.27
CA ARG A 392 -37.78 -14.74 -5.42
C ARG A 392 -38.29 -13.47 -4.74
N LYS A 393 -39.12 -12.68 -5.42
CA LYS A 393 -39.74 -11.48 -4.84
C LYS A 393 -40.77 -11.84 -3.77
N GLU A 394 -41.54 -12.90 -3.97
CA GLU A 394 -42.50 -13.41 -2.98
C GLU A 394 -41.79 -13.96 -1.75
N ALA A 395 -40.78 -14.81 -1.92
CA ALA A 395 -39.98 -15.32 -0.81
C ALA A 395 -39.29 -14.19 0.00
N MET A 396 -38.83 -13.12 -0.67
CA MET A 396 -38.28 -11.96 0.01
C MET A 396 -39.34 -11.17 0.78
N LYS A 397 -40.57 -11.03 0.26
CA LYS A 397 -41.68 -10.39 0.97
C LYS A 397 -42.10 -11.20 2.18
N GLU A 398 -42.17 -12.53 2.06
CA GLU A 398 -42.48 -13.44 3.16
C GLU A 398 -41.41 -13.39 4.25
N GLU A 399 -40.13 -13.34 3.88
CA GLU A 399 -39.05 -13.23 4.85
C GLU A 399 -39.09 -11.88 5.60
N VAL A 400 -39.39 -10.78 4.89
CA VAL A 400 -39.58 -9.47 5.50
C VAL A 400 -40.81 -9.43 6.41
N ALA A 401 -41.91 -10.10 6.04
CA ALA A 401 -43.10 -10.23 6.89
C ALA A 401 -42.79 -11.03 8.17
N ARG A 402 -42.08 -12.16 8.04
CA ARG A 402 -41.62 -12.97 9.18
C ARG A 402 -40.69 -12.19 10.11
N LEU A 403 -39.84 -11.31 9.57
CA LEU A 403 -38.98 -10.43 10.36
C LEU A 403 -39.76 -9.31 11.06
N ARG A 404 -40.88 -8.84 10.48
CA ARG A 404 -41.79 -7.89 11.11
C ARG A 404 -42.60 -8.54 12.24
N GLU A 405 -43.08 -9.76 12.06
CA GLU A 405 -43.75 -10.55 13.12
C GLU A 405 -42.81 -10.85 14.29
N LYS A 406 -41.53 -11.11 14.01
CA LYS A 406 -40.50 -11.31 15.05
C LYS A 406 -40.04 -10.01 15.72
N GLY A 407 -40.51 -8.85 15.25
CA GLY A 407 -40.01 -7.54 15.64
C GLY A 407 -41.11 -6.57 16.06
N LYS A 408 -41.86 -6.90 17.13
CA LYS A 408 -42.27 -5.98 18.23
C LYS A 408 -43.36 -6.62 19.11
N ALA A 409 -43.07 -6.73 20.41
CA ALA A 409 -44.03 -6.48 21.47
C ALA A 409 -43.66 -5.11 22.08
N VAL A 410 -44.67 -4.27 22.37
CA VAL A 410 -44.76 -3.27 23.46
C VAL A 410 -45.85 -2.21 23.14
N ASN A 411 -46.86 -2.21 24.02
CA ASN A 411 -47.79 -1.20 24.53
C ASN A 411 -48.66 -0.33 23.58
N GLU A 412 -49.97 -0.55 23.72
CA GLU A 412 -51.06 0.33 23.31
C GLU A 412 -51.01 1.67 24.08
N PRO A 413 -51.33 2.81 23.44
CA PRO A 413 -51.75 4.01 24.15
C PRO A 413 -53.24 3.92 24.50
N SER A 414 -53.54 4.31 25.73
CA SER A 414 -54.87 4.44 26.31
C SER A 414 -55.86 5.26 25.47
N GLU A 415 -57.06 4.71 25.29
CA GLU A 415 -58.35 5.32 25.65
C GLU A 415 -59.37 4.23 26.00
#